data_AF-A0A9D7PX77-F1
#
_entry.id   AF-A0A9D7PX77-F1
#
_cell.length_a   1.000
_cell.length_b   1.000
_cell.length_c   1.000
_cell.angle_alpha   90.00
_cell.angle_beta   90.00
_cell.angle_gamma   90.00
#
_symmetry.space_group_name_H-M   'P 1'
#
loop_
_entity.id
_entity.type
_entity.pdbx_description
1 polymer ?
#
loop_
_entity_poly.entity_id
_entity_poly.type
_entity_poly.pdbx_seq_one_letter_code
_entity_poly.pdbx_strand_id
1 'polypeptide(L)'
;MYFPDGKPQRTLRGVGTPLQQTAATYTYTPNGQPATLTDAKGNLTRYLYNGHDRLTATQYPNPTNPGSANPTDQEQLSYDANGNILTLTKRNGQNLTFVYDNLNRLINRNYQNPALNTSYAYDLLSHRTAARYANGSHDINYTYDPAGRQTSTTAAGRTLTYQYDPAGNRTRLTWPDGYNISTHYDPLNRPLSLKEGGTVPLLTLATYTWDDLSRRTTLTLGNGTASTNSYNAQGNLSNLTHDLAGTTNDLGFSYIRNQRGEITTANPLNPQSNWNLANPPQSRTANGLNQYTTLNATTITHDPNGNLQSDGVWSKRSLG
;
A
#
# COMPACT_ATOMS: atom_id res chain seq x y z
N MET A 1 24.26 14.15 4.19
CA MET A 1 25.20 14.58 5.25
C MET A 1 24.89 13.72 6.45
N TYR A 2 25.91 13.05 6.96
CA TYR A 2 25.78 12.05 8.01
C TYR A 2 26.59 12.51 9.22
N PHE A 3 26.15 12.12 10.41
CA PHE A 3 26.98 12.19 11.60
C PHE A 3 28.15 11.19 11.48
N PRO A 4 29.21 11.31 12.31
CA PRO A 4 30.37 10.39 12.27
C PRO A 4 30.01 8.91 12.47
N ASP A 5 28.86 8.64 13.09
CA ASP A 5 28.29 7.30 13.30
C ASP A 5 27.44 6.79 12.11
N GLY A 6 27.44 7.51 10.99
CA GLY A 6 26.72 7.14 9.77
C GLY A 6 25.22 7.45 9.79
N LYS A 7 24.69 8.12 10.82
CA LYS A 7 23.26 8.48 10.88
C LYS A 7 22.95 9.74 10.06
N PRO A 8 21.82 9.81 9.34
CA PRO A 8 21.53 10.96 8.49
C PRO A 8 21.25 12.19 9.34
N GLN A 9 22.05 13.24 9.18
CA GLN A 9 21.79 14.55 9.79
C GLN A 9 20.72 15.32 9.00
N ARG A 10 20.73 15.16 7.68
CA ARG A 10 19.70 15.69 6.78
C ARG A 10 19.53 14.82 5.56
N THR A 11 18.29 14.75 5.08
CA THR A 11 17.95 14.19 3.78
C THR A 11 17.77 15.32 2.78
N LEU A 12 18.20 15.11 1.54
CA LEU A 12 18.07 16.08 0.45
C LEU A 12 17.15 15.53 -0.64
N ARG A 13 16.49 16.42 -1.38
CA ARG A 13 15.72 16.09 -2.60
C ARG A 13 16.36 16.84 -3.77
N GLY A 14 16.23 16.34 -5.00
CA GLY A 14 16.75 17.03 -6.18
C GLY A 14 18.27 17.09 -6.22
N VAL A 15 18.94 16.09 -5.66
CA VAL A 15 20.40 16.09 -5.48
C VAL A 15 21.12 16.25 -6.82
N GLY A 16 22.07 17.18 -6.88
CA GLY A 16 22.81 17.48 -8.11
C GLY A 16 22.03 18.29 -9.15
N THR A 17 20.87 18.85 -8.78
CA THR A 17 20.07 19.73 -9.66
C THR A 17 19.92 21.13 -9.04
N PRO A 18 19.55 22.16 -9.83
CA PRO A 18 19.25 23.49 -9.29
C PRO A 18 18.10 23.53 -8.28
N LEU A 19 17.26 22.50 -8.24
CA LEU A 19 16.13 22.35 -7.30
C LEU A 19 16.52 21.59 -6.03
N GLN A 20 17.81 21.38 -5.79
CA GLN A 20 18.27 20.67 -4.60
C GLN A 20 17.84 21.39 -3.33
N GLN A 21 17.14 20.68 -2.45
CA GLN A 21 16.65 21.24 -1.19
C GLN A 21 16.75 20.27 -0.03
N THR A 22 16.87 20.82 1.19
CA THR A 22 16.79 20.02 2.41
C THR A 22 15.37 19.52 2.59
N ALA A 23 15.23 18.19 2.58
CA ALA A 23 13.95 17.53 2.73
C ALA A 23 13.48 17.49 4.18
N ALA A 24 14.43 17.23 5.06
CA ALA A 24 14.25 17.08 6.50
C ALA A 24 15.62 17.12 7.19
N THR A 25 15.64 17.57 8.45
CA THR A 25 16.80 17.49 9.35
C THR A 25 16.46 16.70 10.60
N TYR A 26 17.45 16.03 11.15
CA TYR A 26 17.30 15.12 12.30
C TYR A 26 18.28 15.48 13.40
N THR A 27 17.84 15.30 14.64
CA THR A 27 18.72 15.15 15.80
C THR A 27 18.52 13.76 16.40
N TYR A 28 19.48 13.31 17.21
CA TYR A 28 19.45 11.98 17.82
C TYR A 28 19.66 12.06 19.32
N THR A 29 19.04 11.14 20.05
CA THR A 29 19.32 10.86 21.45
C THR A 29 20.74 10.26 21.58
N PRO A 30 21.35 10.25 22.79
CA PRO A 30 22.71 9.72 22.97
C PRO A 30 22.88 8.24 22.58
N ASN A 31 21.84 7.43 22.74
CA ASN A 31 21.76 6.03 22.30
C ASN A 31 21.43 5.88 20.79
N GLY A 32 21.27 6.99 20.06
CA GLY A 32 21.19 7.01 18.61
C GLY A 32 19.79 6.92 18.01
N GLN A 33 18.73 7.09 18.79
CA GLN A 33 17.36 7.14 18.28
C GLN A 33 17.03 8.54 17.75
N PRO A 34 16.16 8.70 16.74
CA PRO A 34 15.75 10.02 16.27
C PRO A 34 15.10 10.82 17.40
N ALA A 35 15.69 11.93 17.84
CA ALA A 35 15.12 12.79 18.89
C ALA A 35 14.18 13.86 18.32
N THR A 36 14.53 14.42 17.16
CA THR A 36 13.67 15.37 16.44
C THR A 36 13.73 15.15 14.94
N LEU A 37 12.64 15.53 14.28
CA LEU A 37 12.51 15.64 12.84
C LEU A 37 12.00 17.05 12.53
N THR A 38 12.76 17.84 11.79
CA THR A 38 12.27 19.11 11.23
C THR A 38 12.05 18.94 9.74
N ASP A 39 10.83 19.14 9.28
CA ASP A 39 10.50 19.05 7.85
C ASP A 39 11.03 20.25 7.05
N ALA A 40 10.86 20.23 5.72
CA ALA A 40 11.28 21.32 4.84
C ALA A 40 10.56 22.66 5.11
N LYS A 41 9.44 22.66 5.84
CA LYS A 41 8.68 23.85 6.23
C LYS A 41 9.09 24.37 7.61
N GLY A 42 10.07 23.74 8.28
CA GLY A 42 10.49 24.11 9.61
C GLY A 42 9.59 23.57 10.73
N ASN A 43 8.65 22.67 10.41
CA ASN A 43 7.80 22.05 11.41
C ASN A 43 8.61 21.00 12.18
N LEU A 44 8.79 21.21 13.49
CA LEU A 44 9.57 20.33 14.35
C LEU A 44 8.67 19.32 15.06
N THR A 45 8.91 18.04 14.81
CA THR A 45 8.37 16.90 15.57
C THR A 45 9.43 16.39 16.54
N ARG A 46 9.04 16.08 17.77
CA ARG A 46 9.94 15.51 18.80
C ARG A 46 9.48 14.13 19.22
N TYR A 47 10.43 13.22 19.38
CA TYR A 47 10.21 11.85 19.85
C TYR A 47 10.81 11.70 21.25
N LEU A 48 10.04 11.15 22.17
CA LEU A 48 10.45 10.87 23.54
C LEU A 48 10.48 9.36 23.75
N TYR A 49 11.49 8.88 24.48
CA TYR A 49 11.72 7.46 24.73
C TYR A 49 11.89 7.20 26.22
N ASN A 50 11.55 5.98 26.64
CA ASN A 50 11.90 5.50 27.99
C ASN A 50 13.33 4.94 28.04
N GLY A 51 13.76 4.45 29.21
CA GLY A 51 15.10 3.88 29.41
C GLY A 51 15.38 2.56 28.68
N HIS A 52 14.39 2.00 27.99
CA HIS A 52 14.53 0.82 27.12
C HIS A 52 14.42 1.19 25.63
N ASP A 53 14.58 2.48 25.30
CA ASP A 53 14.59 2.96 23.92
C ASP A 53 13.22 2.75 23.21
N ARG A 54 12.14 2.68 23.99
CA ARG A 54 10.76 2.54 23.47
C ARG A 54 10.09 3.92 23.42
N LEU A 55 9.46 4.24 22.29
CA LEU A 55 8.80 5.54 22.05
C LEU A 55 7.65 5.75 23.04
N THR A 56 7.74 6.73 23.93
CA THR A 56 6.68 7.07 24.88
C THR A 56 5.81 8.22 24.43
N ALA A 57 6.33 9.12 23.58
CA ALA A 57 5.52 10.18 23.01
C ALA A 57 6.06 10.71 21.68
N THR A 58 5.13 11.12 20.81
CA THR A 58 5.39 11.92 19.62
C THR A 58 4.75 13.29 19.84
N GLN A 59 5.55 14.34 19.99
CA GLN A 59 5.09 15.73 20.11
C GLN A 59 5.09 16.40 18.75
N TYR A 60 3.95 16.97 18.36
CA TYR A 60 3.75 17.58 17.05
C TYR A 60 4.21 19.04 17.00
N PRO A 61 4.37 19.60 15.80
CA PRO A 61 4.81 20.99 15.63
C PRO A 61 3.94 21.99 16.38
N ASN A 62 4.58 22.96 17.02
CA ASN A 62 3.88 24.01 17.75
C ASN A 62 3.35 25.08 16.79
N PRO A 63 2.02 25.27 16.70
CA PRO A 63 1.43 26.22 15.76
C PRO A 63 1.72 27.69 16.12
N THR A 64 2.04 27.99 17.37
CA THR A 64 2.29 29.37 17.84
C THR A 64 3.77 29.67 18.07
N ASN A 65 4.65 28.67 17.99
CA ASN A 65 6.10 28.84 18.14
C ASN A 65 6.86 28.00 17.09
N PRO A 66 7.06 28.55 15.87
CA PRO A 66 7.75 27.86 14.79
C PRO A 66 9.12 27.30 15.19
N GLY A 67 9.47 26.13 14.67
CA GLY A 67 10.73 25.46 15.02
C GLY A 67 10.74 24.76 16.38
N SER A 68 9.59 24.67 17.07
CA SER A 68 9.43 23.91 18.31
C SER A 68 8.31 22.87 18.22
N ALA A 69 8.37 21.84 19.06
CA ALA A 69 7.27 20.89 19.25
C ALA A 69 6.38 21.35 20.41
N ASN A 70 5.09 21.04 20.33
CA ASN A 70 4.10 21.33 21.36
C ASN A 70 3.95 20.14 22.32
N PRO A 71 4.30 20.29 23.61
CA PRO A 71 4.18 19.20 24.59
C PRO A 71 2.75 18.76 24.90
N THR A 72 1.74 19.56 24.55
CA THR A 72 0.32 19.23 24.79
C THR A 72 -0.39 18.68 23.57
N ASP A 73 0.21 18.82 22.38
CA ASP A 73 -0.28 18.23 21.14
C ASP A 73 0.60 17.04 20.77
N GLN A 74 0.21 15.87 21.26
CA GLN A 74 1.05 14.68 21.21
C GLN A 74 0.25 13.38 21.13
N GLU A 75 0.91 12.32 20.65
CA GLU A 75 0.50 10.94 20.87
C GLU A 75 1.37 10.34 21.97
N GLN A 76 0.78 9.53 22.87
CA GLN A 76 1.48 8.93 24.00
C GLN A 76 1.28 7.42 24.05
N LEU A 77 2.32 6.70 24.46
CA LEU A 77 2.37 5.26 24.57
C LEU A 77 2.90 4.87 25.95
N SER A 78 2.34 3.83 26.54
CA SER A 78 2.92 3.14 27.69
C SER A 78 3.13 1.67 27.38
N TYR A 79 3.99 1.01 28.16
CA TYR A 79 4.40 -0.37 27.91
C TYR A 79 4.36 -1.20 29.19
N ASP A 80 4.12 -2.49 29.04
CA ASP A 80 4.43 -3.46 30.09
C ASP A 80 5.93 -3.83 30.10
N ALA A 81 6.31 -4.73 31.03
CA ALA A 81 7.68 -5.21 31.15
C ALA A 81 8.18 -5.96 29.90
N ASN A 82 7.29 -6.70 29.24
CA ASN A 82 7.59 -7.47 28.03
C ASN A 82 7.70 -6.58 26.77
N GLY A 83 7.31 -5.31 26.85
CA GLY A 83 7.34 -4.37 25.73
C GLY A 83 6.08 -4.32 24.90
N ASN A 84 4.99 -4.93 25.38
CA ASN A 84 3.69 -4.74 24.78
C ASN A 84 3.16 -3.34 25.13
N ILE A 85 2.46 -2.70 24.19
CA ILE A 85 1.85 -1.38 24.41
C ILE A 85 0.66 -1.57 25.35
N LEU A 86 0.65 -0.94 26.53
CA LEU A 86 -0.46 -1.01 27.48
C LEU A 86 -1.52 0.04 27.18
N THR A 87 -1.11 1.28 26.86
CA THR A 87 -2.01 2.38 26.52
C THR A 87 -1.53 3.13 25.29
N LEU A 88 -2.50 3.67 24.53
CA LEU A 88 -2.27 4.65 23.47
C LEU A 88 -3.24 5.82 23.68
N THR A 89 -2.69 7.01 23.88
CA THR A 89 -3.44 8.27 23.78
C THR A 89 -3.16 8.86 22.41
N LYS A 90 -4.19 8.93 21.57
CA LYS A 90 -4.10 9.51 20.24
C LYS A 90 -4.05 11.03 20.31
N ARG A 91 -3.56 11.67 19.24
CA ARG A 91 -3.50 13.13 19.10
C ARG A 91 -4.86 13.82 19.30
N ASN A 92 -5.95 13.15 18.91
CA ASN A 92 -7.31 13.65 19.09
C ASN A 92 -7.87 13.43 20.51
N GLY A 93 -7.05 13.01 21.47
CA GLY A 93 -7.42 12.75 22.86
C GLY A 93 -8.06 11.39 23.13
N GLN A 94 -8.31 10.56 22.11
CA GLN A 94 -8.87 9.22 22.31
C GLN A 94 -7.88 8.32 23.04
N ASN A 95 -8.35 7.68 24.11
CA ASN A 95 -7.57 6.70 24.86
C ASN A 95 -7.94 5.26 24.50
N LEU A 96 -6.91 4.44 24.33
CA LEU A 96 -7.01 3.01 24.09
C LEU A 96 -6.17 2.26 25.14
N THR A 97 -6.68 1.10 25.56
CA THR A 97 -5.91 0.15 26.36
C THR A 97 -5.85 -1.20 25.68
N PHE A 98 -4.76 -1.93 25.89
CA PHE A 98 -4.51 -3.22 25.29
C PHE A 98 -4.21 -4.24 26.39
N VAL A 99 -4.80 -5.42 26.29
CA VAL A 99 -4.64 -6.52 27.24
C VAL A 99 -4.09 -7.73 26.50
N TYR A 100 -3.09 -8.37 27.09
CA TYR A 100 -2.37 -9.48 26.48
C TYR A 100 -2.51 -10.73 27.34
N ASP A 101 -2.41 -11.90 26.71
CA ASP A 101 -2.25 -13.17 27.43
C ASP A 101 -0.77 -13.43 27.78
N ASN A 102 -0.52 -14.55 28.47
CA ASN A 102 0.82 -14.93 28.93
C ASN A 102 1.81 -15.23 27.78
N LEU A 103 1.32 -15.38 26.55
CA LEU A 103 2.15 -15.54 25.34
C LEU A 103 2.36 -14.20 24.62
N ASN A 104 2.02 -13.07 25.27
CA ASN A 104 2.09 -11.72 24.72
C ASN A 104 1.19 -11.48 23.50
N ARG A 105 0.08 -12.22 23.39
CA ARG A 105 -0.89 -12.05 22.30
C ARG A 105 -2.02 -11.14 22.76
N LEU A 106 -2.40 -10.18 21.91
CA LEU A 106 -3.45 -9.21 22.22
C LEU A 106 -4.81 -9.90 22.33
N ILE A 107 -5.40 -9.94 23.52
CA ILE A 107 -6.72 -10.55 23.75
C ILE A 107 -7.85 -9.52 23.85
N ASN A 108 -7.55 -8.28 24.25
CA ASN A 108 -8.51 -7.18 24.22
C ASN A 108 -7.88 -5.87 23.78
N ARG A 109 -8.62 -5.12 22.98
CA ARG A 109 -8.38 -3.70 22.71
C ARG A 109 -9.62 -2.94 23.16
N ASN A 110 -9.44 -2.09 24.16
CA ASN A 110 -10.51 -1.28 24.69
C ASN A 110 -10.37 0.15 24.21
N TYR A 111 -11.49 0.71 23.76
CA TYR A 111 -11.61 2.09 23.35
C TYR A 111 -12.33 2.87 24.46
N GLN A 112 -12.18 4.20 24.42
CA GLN A 112 -12.95 5.08 25.30
C GLN A 112 -14.47 4.90 25.16
N ASN A 113 -14.96 4.53 23.98
CA ASN A 113 -16.34 4.04 23.80
C ASN A 113 -16.35 2.50 23.92
N PRO A 114 -16.91 1.92 24.99
CA PRO A 114 -16.89 0.48 25.22
C PRO A 114 -17.59 -0.34 24.12
N ALA A 115 -18.56 0.24 23.40
CA ALA A 115 -19.24 -0.44 22.31
C ALA A 115 -18.31 -0.77 21.11
N LEU A 116 -17.15 -0.10 21.04
CA LEU A 116 -16.12 -0.33 20.03
C LEU A 116 -15.03 -1.31 20.51
N ASN A 117 -15.08 -1.78 21.76
CA ASN A 117 -14.09 -2.71 22.27
C ASN A 117 -14.04 -3.97 21.40
N THR A 118 -12.85 -4.51 21.21
CA THR A 118 -12.65 -5.72 20.41
C THR A 118 -11.87 -6.76 21.20
N SER A 119 -12.32 -8.00 21.16
CA SER A 119 -11.63 -9.14 21.75
C SER A 119 -11.12 -10.10 20.68
N TYR A 120 -10.07 -10.85 21.01
CA TYR A 120 -9.45 -11.82 20.13
C TYR A 120 -9.25 -13.15 20.85
N ALA A 121 -9.43 -14.25 20.13
CA ALA A 121 -9.14 -15.59 20.62
C ALA A 121 -8.09 -16.26 19.72
N TYR A 122 -7.33 -17.18 20.30
CA TYR A 122 -6.23 -17.86 19.63
C TYR A 122 -6.25 -19.36 19.93
N ASP A 123 -5.72 -20.16 19.02
CA ASP A 123 -5.40 -21.57 19.27
C ASP A 123 -4.04 -21.72 19.99
N LEU A 124 -3.64 -22.98 20.23
CA LEU A 124 -2.36 -23.31 20.87
C LEU A 124 -1.14 -23.02 19.99
N LEU A 125 -1.33 -22.92 18.67
CA LEU A 125 -0.29 -22.57 17.71
C LEU A 125 -0.24 -21.04 17.47
N SER A 126 -1.02 -20.26 18.23
CA SER A 126 -1.12 -18.80 18.13
C SER A 126 -1.75 -18.27 16.85
N HIS A 127 -2.52 -19.09 16.13
CA HIS A 127 -3.41 -18.59 15.11
C HIS A 127 -4.65 -17.97 15.74
N ARG A 128 -5.09 -16.83 15.23
CA ARG A 128 -6.28 -16.13 15.74
C ARG A 128 -7.54 -16.87 15.29
N THR A 129 -8.29 -17.44 16.22
CA THR A 129 -9.53 -18.18 15.94
C THR A 129 -10.77 -17.29 15.97
N ALA A 130 -10.70 -16.12 16.60
CA ALA A 130 -11.81 -15.18 16.58
C ALA A 130 -11.37 -13.71 16.71
N ALA A 131 -12.22 -12.82 16.19
CA ALA A 131 -12.21 -11.39 16.45
C ALA A 131 -13.66 -10.92 16.65
N ARG A 132 -13.97 -10.29 17.78
CA ARG A 132 -15.34 -9.93 18.16
C ARG A 132 -15.45 -8.50 18.65
N TYR A 133 -16.46 -7.78 18.19
CA TYR A 133 -16.82 -6.51 18.79
C TYR A 133 -17.61 -6.75 20.07
N ALA A 134 -17.37 -5.95 21.11
CA ALA A 134 -18.02 -6.11 22.41
C ALA A 134 -19.55 -5.92 22.34
N ASN A 135 -20.05 -5.17 21.35
CA ASN A 135 -21.47 -5.01 21.10
C ASN A 135 -22.10 -6.18 20.29
N GLY A 136 -21.33 -7.23 19.96
CA GLY A 136 -21.80 -8.40 19.20
C GLY A 136 -22.13 -8.14 17.73
N SER A 137 -21.92 -6.91 17.23
CA SER A 137 -22.29 -6.53 15.85
C SER A 137 -21.39 -7.16 14.78
N HIS A 138 -20.15 -7.49 15.13
CA HIS A 138 -19.14 -8.00 14.22
C HIS A 138 -18.35 -9.12 14.90
N ASP A 139 -18.76 -10.34 14.63
CA ASP A 139 -18.06 -11.55 15.06
C ASP A 139 -17.51 -12.27 13.83
N ILE A 140 -16.20 -12.49 13.85
CA ILE A 140 -15.47 -13.21 12.81
C ILE A 140 -14.76 -14.38 13.45
N ASN A 141 -14.99 -15.59 12.94
CA ASN A 141 -14.29 -16.80 13.36
C ASN A 141 -13.42 -17.32 12.21
N TYR A 142 -12.28 -17.91 12.57
CA TYR A 142 -11.31 -18.45 11.64
C TYR A 142 -10.99 -19.90 12.03
N THR A 143 -10.80 -20.76 11.03
CA THR A 143 -10.28 -22.12 11.22
C THR A 143 -9.03 -22.31 10.42
N TYR A 144 -8.18 -23.24 10.85
CA TYR A 144 -6.89 -23.52 10.25
C TYR A 144 -6.74 -25.03 10.02
N ASP A 145 -5.93 -25.41 9.03
CA ASP A 145 -5.45 -26.78 8.89
C ASP A 145 -4.22 -27.03 9.78
N PRO A 146 -3.74 -28.28 9.91
CA PRO A 146 -2.56 -28.59 10.71
C PRO A 146 -1.26 -27.92 10.25
N ALA A 147 -1.21 -27.41 9.02
CA ALA A 147 -0.07 -26.64 8.50
C ALA A 147 -0.18 -25.14 8.83
N GLY A 148 -1.20 -24.72 9.58
CA GLY A 148 -1.43 -23.33 9.98
C GLY A 148 -2.07 -22.47 8.88
N ARG A 149 -2.59 -23.06 7.81
CA ARG A 149 -3.24 -22.33 6.72
C ARG A 149 -4.72 -22.15 7.03
N GLN A 150 -5.23 -20.94 6.84
CA GLN A 150 -6.62 -20.63 7.16
C GLN A 150 -7.58 -21.36 6.21
N THR A 151 -8.42 -22.25 6.73
CA THR A 151 -9.38 -23.06 5.96
C THR A 151 -10.77 -22.45 5.89
N SER A 152 -11.12 -21.55 6.81
CA SER A 152 -12.37 -20.80 6.71
C SER A 152 -12.33 -19.44 7.39
N THR A 153 -13.22 -18.55 6.93
CA THR A 153 -13.60 -17.31 7.61
C THR A 153 -15.12 -17.29 7.71
N THR A 154 -15.66 -17.16 8.92
CA THR A 154 -17.10 -17.04 9.14
C THR A 154 -17.41 -15.68 9.74
N ALA A 155 -18.25 -14.90 9.08
CA ALA A 155 -18.72 -13.60 9.58
C ALA A 155 -20.24 -13.50 9.40
N ALA A 156 -20.96 -13.05 10.44
CA ALA A 156 -22.42 -12.90 10.40
C ALA A 156 -23.16 -14.16 9.86
N GLY A 157 -22.72 -15.35 10.30
CA GLY A 157 -23.29 -16.65 9.89
C GLY A 157 -22.95 -17.09 8.47
N ARG A 158 -22.13 -16.33 7.72
CA ARG A 158 -21.71 -16.65 6.36
C ARG A 158 -20.26 -17.12 6.34
N THR A 159 -20.02 -18.29 5.77
CA THR A 159 -18.70 -18.94 5.77
C THR A 159 -18.09 -18.94 4.38
N LEU A 160 -16.88 -18.41 4.27
CA LEU A 160 -15.97 -18.67 3.16
C LEU A 160 -15.08 -19.85 3.52
N THR A 161 -14.88 -20.81 2.61
CA THR A 161 -13.92 -21.91 2.80
C THR A 161 -12.83 -21.90 1.75
N TYR A 162 -11.65 -22.34 2.15
CA TYR A 162 -10.43 -22.33 1.35
C TYR A 162 -9.82 -23.73 1.29
N GLN A 163 -9.32 -24.12 0.12
CA GLN A 163 -8.52 -25.33 -0.06
C GLN A 163 -7.15 -24.97 -0.63
N TYR A 164 -6.17 -25.80 -0.32
CA TYR A 164 -4.78 -25.57 -0.67
C TYR A 164 -4.14 -26.84 -1.25
N ASP A 165 -3.17 -26.66 -2.14
CA ASP A 165 -2.28 -27.74 -2.58
C ASP A 165 -1.13 -27.96 -1.56
N PRO A 166 -0.26 -28.97 -1.74
CA PRO A 166 0.89 -29.19 -0.86
C PRO A 166 1.93 -28.06 -0.85
N ALA A 167 2.02 -27.27 -1.93
CA ALA A 167 2.93 -26.12 -2.02
C ALA A 167 2.40 -24.89 -1.26
N GLY A 168 1.14 -24.93 -0.78
CA GLY A 168 0.51 -23.85 -0.04
C GLY A 168 -0.29 -22.88 -0.92
N ASN A 169 -0.46 -23.17 -2.20
CA ASN A 169 -1.27 -22.34 -3.08
C ASN A 169 -2.76 -22.59 -2.83
N ARG A 170 -3.57 -21.52 -2.80
CA ARG A 170 -5.02 -21.64 -2.61
C ARG A 170 -5.69 -22.13 -3.89
N THR A 171 -6.03 -23.42 -3.93
CA THR A 171 -6.64 -24.07 -5.09
C THR A 171 -8.14 -23.86 -5.19
N ARG A 172 -8.84 -23.52 -4.10
CA ARG A 172 -10.29 -23.28 -4.13
C ARG A 172 -10.74 -22.24 -3.11
N LEU A 173 -11.71 -21.43 -3.52
CA LEU A 173 -12.52 -20.54 -2.68
C LEU A 173 -13.99 -20.90 -2.87
N THR A 174 -14.70 -21.20 -1.78
CA THR A 174 -16.14 -21.46 -1.80
C THR A 174 -16.86 -20.40 -0.98
N TRP A 175 -17.91 -19.83 -1.56
CA TRP A 175 -18.81 -18.86 -0.96
C TRP A 175 -19.92 -19.55 -0.14
N PRO A 176 -20.65 -18.81 0.72
CA PRO A 176 -21.65 -19.40 1.61
C PRO A 176 -22.83 -20.07 0.88
N ASP A 177 -23.09 -19.68 -0.36
CA ASP A 177 -24.11 -20.23 -1.25
C ASP A 177 -23.64 -21.48 -2.02
N GLY A 178 -22.40 -21.94 -1.80
CA GLY A 178 -21.80 -23.08 -2.48
C GLY A 178 -21.13 -22.73 -3.82
N TYR A 179 -21.30 -21.49 -4.31
CA TYR A 179 -20.53 -20.99 -5.45
C TYR A 179 -19.04 -21.12 -5.15
N ASN A 180 -18.24 -21.53 -6.12
CA ASN A 180 -16.80 -21.67 -5.89
C ASN A 180 -15.98 -21.37 -7.13
N ILE A 181 -14.74 -20.94 -6.90
CA ILE A 181 -13.74 -20.75 -7.93
C ILE A 181 -12.52 -21.59 -7.57
N SER A 182 -11.99 -22.31 -8.54
CA SER A 182 -10.77 -23.09 -8.42
C SER A 182 -9.63 -22.44 -9.21
N THR A 183 -8.46 -22.33 -8.59
CA THR A 183 -7.23 -21.84 -9.20
C THR A 183 -6.28 -23.01 -9.46
N HIS A 184 -5.79 -23.10 -10.69
CA HIS A 184 -4.76 -24.07 -11.05
C HIS A 184 -3.44 -23.35 -11.20
N TYR A 185 -2.36 -24.00 -10.79
CA TYR A 185 -1.03 -23.42 -10.75
C TYR A 185 -0.08 -24.21 -11.66
N ASP A 186 0.93 -23.53 -12.19
CA ASP A 186 2.08 -24.17 -12.83
C ASP A 186 3.11 -24.64 -11.78
N PRO A 187 4.17 -25.38 -12.18
CA PRO A 187 5.19 -25.86 -11.25
C PRO A 187 6.00 -24.78 -10.51
N LEU A 188 5.91 -23.52 -10.94
CA LEU A 188 6.53 -22.36 -10.29
C LEU A 188 5.54 -21.64 -9.35
N ASN A 189 4.40 -22.27 -9.03
CA ASN A 189 3.35 -21.73 -8.17
C ASN A 189 2.67 -20.47 -8.74
N ARG A 190 2.66 -20.31 -10.06
CA ARG A 190 2.00 -19.18 -10.73
C ARG A 190 0.61 -19.60 -11.21
N PRO A 191 -0.44 -18.77 -11.03
CA PRO A 191 -1.77 -19.09 -11.54
C PRO A 191 -1.73 -19.36 -13.05
N LEU A 192 -2.31 -20.47 -13.49
CA LEU A 192 -2.45 -20.87 -14.88
C LEU A 192 -3.89 -20.65 -15.36
N SER A 193 -4.88 -20.97 -14.52
CA SER A 193 -6.29 -20.75 -14.84
C SER A 193 -7.16 -20.56 -13.59
N LEU A 194 -8.24 -19.80 -13.76
CA LEU A 194 -9.37 -19.72 -12.84
C LEU A 194 -10.56 -20.39 -13.49
N LYS A 195 -11.23 -21.28 -12.74
CA LYS A 195 -12.41 -21.99 -13.18
C LYS A 195 -13.54 -21.83 -12.18
N GLU A 196 -14.73 -21.56 -12.68
CA GLU A 196 -15.95 -21.61 -11.90
C GLU A 196 -16.33 -23.07 -11.62
N GLY A 197 -16.64 -23.37 -10.36
CA GLY A 197 -17.13 -24.66 -9.92
C GLY A 197 -18.61 -24.64 -9.59
N GLY A 198 -19.25 -25.80 -9.74
CA GLY A 198 -20.71 -25.94 -9.70
C GLY A 198 -21.31 -26.23 -11.09
N THR A 199 -20.52 -26.10 -12.15
CA THR A 199 -20.84 -26.51 -13.53
C THR A 199 -19.93 -27.68 -13.94
N VAL A 200 -20.46 -28.68 -14.68
CA VAL A 200 -19.68 -29.79 -15.24
C VAL A 200 -19.95 -29.85 -16.75
N PRO A 201 -18.94 -29.61 -17.62
CA PRO A 201 -17.56 -29.26 -17.28
C PRO A 201 -17.43 -27.86 -16.64
N LEU A 202 -16.38 -27.67 -15.84
CA LEU A 202 -16.09 -26.39 -15.20
C LEU A 202 -15.90 -25.28 -16.24
N LEU A 203 -16.51 -24.12 -16.03
CA LEU A 203 -16.34 -22.96 -16.90
C LEU A 203 -15.01 -22.25 -16.62
N THR A 204 -14.17 -22.05 -17.64
CA THR A 204 -12.93 -21.28 -17.51
C THR A 204 -13.25 -19.78 -17.45
N LEU A 205 -12.95 -19.15 -16.32
CA LEU A 205 -13.13 -17.71 -16.11
C LEU A 205 -11.93 -16.89 -16.56
N ALA A 206 -10.72 -17.45 -16.43
CA ALA A 206 -9.49 -16.82 -16.90
C ALA A 206 -8.36 -17.82 -17.13
N THR A 207 -7.44 -17.50 -18.02
CA THR A 207 -6.13 -18.16 -18.18
C THR A 207 -5.00 -17.14 -18.17
N TYR A 208 -3.82 -17.57 -17.72
CA TYR A 208 -2.66 -16.73 -17.56
C TYR A 208 -1.45 -17.36 -18.22
N THR A 209 -0.59 -16.52 -18.79
CA THR A 209 0.75 -16.91 -19.26
C THR A 209 1.79 -15.99 -18.65
N TRP A 210 3.03 -16.49 -18.59
CA TRP A 210 4.14 -15.86 -17.89
C TRP A 210 5.40 -15.97 -18.74
N ASP A 211 6.31 -15.03 -18.58
CA ASP A 211 7.67 -15.17 -19.11
C ASP A 211 8.59 -15.92 -18.13
N ASP A 212 9.84 -16.12 -18.54
CA ASP A 212 10.86 -16.83 -17.76
C ASP A 212 11.27 -16.09 -16.48
N LEU A 213 10.95 -14.80 -16.37
CA LEU A 213 11.15 -14.00 -15.16
C LEU A 213 9.89 -13.97 -14.27
N SER A 214 8.90 -14.82 -14.57
CA SER A 214 7.63 -14.92 -13.83
C SER A 214 6.81 -13.64 -13.81
N ARG A 215 6.89 -12.84 -14.88
CA ARG A 215 6.01 -11.69 -15.11
C ARG A 215 4.88 -12.13 -16.04
N ARG A 216 3.65 -11.70 -15.74
CA ARG A 216 2.46 -12.09 -16.52
C ARG A 216 2.54 -11.49 -17.91
N THR A 217 2.57 -12.32 -18.95
CA THR A 217 2.56 -11.90 -20.35
C THR A 217 1.15 -11.80 -20.89
N THR A 218 0.25 -12.72 -20.56
CA THR A 218 -1.16 -12.65 -21.01
C THR A 218 -2.14 -13.00 -19.88
N LEU A 219 -3.28 -12.33 -19.89
CA LEU A 219 -4.51 -12.71 -19.19
C LEU A 219 -5.62 -12.83 -20.22
N THR A 220 -6.21 -14.00 -20.40
CA THR A 220 -7.42 -14.19 -21.24
C THR A 220 -8.60 -14.48 -20.34
N LEU A 221 -9.70 -13.75 -20.49
CA LEU A 221 -10.93 -13.93 -19.74
C LEU A 221 -11.84 -14.95 -20.43
N GLY A 222 -12.82 -15.51 -19.70
CA GLY A 222 -13.73 -16.54 -20.21
C GLY A 222 -14.60 -16.09 -21.40
N ASN A 223 -14.75 -14.79 -21.61
CA ASN A 223 -15.42 -14.22 -22.79
C ASN A 223 -14.49 -14.06 -24.01
N GLY A 224 -13.25 -14.54 -23.94
CA GLY A 224 -12.25 -14.47 -25.01
C GLY A 224 -11.42 -13.18 -25.05
N THR A 225 -11.83 -12.12 -24.34
CA THR A 225 -11.04 -10.89 -24.27
C THR A 225 -9.71 -11.14 -23.56
N ALA A 226 -8.64 -10.49 -24.01
CA ALA A 226 -7.31 -10.71 -23.48
C ALA A 226 -6.59 -9.40 -23.14
N SER A 227 -5.62 -9.47 -22.23
CA SER A 227 -4.69 -8.39 -21.97
C SER A 227 -3.27 -8.92 -22.05
N THR A 228 -2.43 -8.28 -22.86
CA THR A 228 -1.05 -8.69 -23.08
C THR A 228 -0.07 -7.62 -22.62
N ASN A 229 0.94 -8.04 -21.86
CA ASN A 229 2.03 -7.22 -21.38
C ASN A 229 3.32 -7.59 -22.10
N SER A 230 4.12 -6.59 -22.44
CA SER A 230 5.52 -6.77 -22.81
C SER A 230 6.41 -5.94 -21.91
N TYR A 231 7.64 -6.40 -21.69
CA TYR A 231 8.60 -5.75 -20.82
C TYR A 231 9.89 -5.41 -21.57
N ASN A 232 10.52 -4.29 -21.22
CA ASN A 232 11.84 -3.94 -21.74
C ASN A 232 12.96 -4.68 -20.99
N ALA A 233 14.21 -4.50 -21.45
CA ALA A 233 15.39 -5.14 -20.87
C ALA A 233 15.65 -4.74 -19.41
N GLN A 234 15.20 -3.56 -18.98
CA GLN A 234 15.27 -3.10 -17.58
C GLN A 234 14.12 -3.64 -16.71
N GLY A 235 13.23 -4.45 -17.28
CA GLY A 235 12.13 -5.08 -16.57
C GLY A 235 10.83 -4.28 -16.51
N ASN A 236 10.79 -3.08 -17.08
CA ASN A 236 9.62 -2.21 -17.05
C ASN A 236 8.61 -2.60 -18.12
N LEU A 237 7.32 -2.40 -17.85
CA LEU A 237 6.26 -2.55 -18.86
C LEU A 237 6.53 -1.61 -20.05
N SER A 238 6.69 -2.19 -21.23
CA SER A 238 6.94 -1.51 -22.50
C SER A 238 5.71 -1.45 -23.38
N ASN A 239 4.85 -2.47 -23.34
CA ASN A 239 3.57 -2.49 -24.04
C ASN A 239 2.48 -3.09 -23.17
N LEU A 240 1.27 -2.56 -23.31
CA LEU A 240 0.03 -3.11 -22.75
C LEU A 240 -1.01 -3.08 -23.85
N THR A 241 -1.60 -4.23 -24.16
CA THR A 241 -2.74 -4.32 -25.07
C THR A 241 -3.91 -4.98 -24.37
N HIS A 242 -5.13 -4.56 -24.74
CA HIS A 242 -6.39 -5.16 -24.37
C HIS A 242 -7.11 -5.53 -25.67
N ASP A 243 -7.15 -6.83 -25.94
CA ASP A 243 -7.87 -7.43 -27.06
C ASP A 243 -9.33 -7.62 -26.64
N LEU A 244 -10.23 -6.87 -27.27
CA LEU A 244 -11.65 -6.90 -26.98
C LEU A 244 -12.38 -7.82 -27.97
N ALA A 245 -13.67 -8.07 -27.74
CA ALA A 245 -14.46 -8.85 -28.68
C ALA A 245 -14.53 -8.12 -30.05
N GLY A 246 -13.78 -8.64 -31.02
CA GLY A 246 -13.53 -7.98 -32.32
C GLY A 246 -12.39 -6.96 -32.22
N THR A 247 -11.37 -7.12 -33.07
CA THR A 247 -10.10 -6.38 -33.00
C THR A 247 -10.22 -4.87 -33.27
N THR A 248 -11.37 -4.42 -33.77
CA THR A 248 -11.62 -3.00 -34.07
C THR A 248 -11.53 -2.11 -32.83
N ASN A 249 -11.88 -2.63 -31.66
CA ASN A 249 -11.95 -1.85 -30.43
C ASN A 249 -10.76 -2.07 -29.49
N ASP A 250 -9.77 -2.85 -29.89
CA ASP A 250 -8.61 -3.16 -29.05
C ASP A 250 -7.96 -1.89 -28.55
N LEU A 251 -7.54 -1.88 -27.29
CA LEU A 251 -6.83 -0.75 -26.70
C LEU A 251 -5.38 -1.14 -26.55
N GLY A 252 -4.45 -0.22 -26.84
CA GLY A 252 -3.04 -0.49 -26.68
C GLY A 252 -2.24 0.73 -26.30
N PHE A 253 -1.17 0.51 -25.56
CA PHE A 253 -0.24 1.54 -25.12
C PHE A 253 1.19 1.01 -25.24
N SER A 254 2.09 1.81 -25.81
CA SER A 254 3.54 1.61 -25.66
C SER A 254 4.16 2.70 -24.81
N TYR A 255 5.21 2.36 -24.07
CA TYR A 255 5.88 3.25 -23.13
C TYR A 255 7.37 3.37 -23.43
N ILE A 256 7.83 4.60 -23.59
CA ILE A 256 9.26 4.93 -23.64
C ILE A 256 9.65 5.46 -22.26
N ARG A 257 10.77 4.97 -21.74
CA ARG A 257 11.30 5.35 -20.43
C ARG A 257 12.75 5.78 -20.53
N ASN A 258 13.16 6.67 -19.63
CA ASN A 258 14.57 6.99 -19.44
C ASN A 258 15.26 5.97 -18.53
N GLN A 259 16.56 6.12 -18.30
CA GLN A 259 17.34 5.22 -17.45
C GLN A 259 16.90 5.21 -15.97
N ARG A 260 16.17 6.24 -15.52
CA ARG A 260 15.58 6.30 -14.17
C ARG A 260 14.24 5.57 -14.08
N GLY A 261 13.74 5.03 -15.19
CA GLY A 261 12.46 4.34 -15.29
C GLY A 261 11.25 5.26 -15.45
N GLU A 262 11.46 6.58 -15.57
CA GLU A 262 10.38 7.55 -15.76
C GLU A 262 9.80 7.40 -17.16
N ILE A 263 8.46 7.42 -17.29
CA ILE A 263 7.79 7.42 -18.60
C ILE A 263 8.02 8.79 -19.24
N THR A 264 8.79 8.81 -20.33
CA THR A 264 9.01 10.01 -21.16
C THR A 264 7.97 10.12 -22.26
N THR A 265 7.42 8.99 -22.70
CA THR A 265 6.37 8.98 -23.73
C THR A 265 5.41 7.81 -23.50
N ALA A 266 4.11 8.07 -23.61
CA ALA A 266 3.09 7.04 -23.71
C ALA A 266 2.38 7.17 -25.08
N ASN A 267 2.38 6.11 -25.89
CA ASN A 267 1.79 6.10 -27.23
C ASN A 267 0.58 5.17 -27.25
N PRO A 268 -0.65 5.71 -27.41
CA PRO A 268 -1.82 4.89 -27.72
C PRO A 268 -1.64 4.18 -29.09
N LEU A 269 -2.00 2.90 -29.17
CA LEU A 269 -1.83 2.06 -30.37
C LEU A 269 -3.10 1.95 -31.24
N ASN A 270 -4.29 2.14 -30.65
CA ASN A 270 -5.56 2.20 -31.39
C ASN A 270 -6.35 3.46 -31.01
N PRO A 271 -6.61 4.38 -31.96
CA PRO A 271 -7.27 5.64 -31.69
C PRO A 271 -8.81 5.60 -31.74
N GLN A 272 -9.44 4.54 -32.29
CA GLN A 272 -10.90 4.52 -32.51
C GLN A 272 -11.73 4.24 -31.25
N SER A 273 -11.17 3.51 -30.28
CA SER A 273 -11.85 3.12 -29.03
C SER A 273 -11.53 4.03 -27.83
N ASN A 274 -10.63 5.00 -28.00
CA ASN A 274 -10.27 5.96 -26.95
C ASN A 274 -11.18 7.19 -26.98
N TRP A 275 -12.34 7.10 -26.33
CA TRP A 275 -13.47 8.03 -26.36
C TRP A 275 -13.22 9.53 -26.09
N ASN A 276 -11.98 9.99 -25.84
CA ASN A 276 -11.62 11.42 -25.77
C ASN A 276 -10.09 11.68 -25.70
N LEU A 277 -9.23 10.73 -26.06
CA LEU A 277 -7.79 11.03 -26.17
C LEU A 277 -7.50 11.54 -27.57
N ALA A 278 -7.42 12.87 -27.69
CA ALA A 278 -6.78 13.48 -28.85
C ALA A 278 -5.41 12.82 -29.05
N ASN A 279 -5.18 12.47 -30.31
CA ASN A 279 -4.27 11.45 -30.79
C ASN A 279 -2.90 12.05 -31.15
N PRO A 280 -2.07 12.40 -30.16
CA PRO A 280 -0.63 12.19 -30.33
C PRO A 280 0.03 11.49 -29.12
N PRO A 281 1.24 10.95 -29.32
CA PRO A 281 2.16 10.57 -28.25
C PRO A 281 2.12 11.55 -27.08
N GLN A 282 1.88 11.04 -25.87
CA GLN A 282 1.92 11.86 -24.68
C GLN A 282 3.36 11.99 -24.17
N SER A 283 4.07 13.01 -24.63
CA SER A 283 5.44 13.28 -24.17
C SER A 283 5.44 13.93 -22.80
N ARG A 284 6.41 13.59 -21.97
CA ARG A 284 6.51 14.04 -20.58
C ARG A 284 7.96 14.34 -20.23
N THR A 285 8.17 15.47 -19.58
CA THR A 285 9.47 15.82 -18.99
C THR A 285 9.29 15.96 -17.49
N ALA A 286 10.20 15.39 -16.71
CA ALA A 286 10.25 15.56 -15.27
C ALA A 286 11.46 16.41 -14.85
N ASN A 287 11.30 17.23 -13.82
CA ASN A 287 12.41 17.97 -13.20
C ASN A 287 13.24 17.07 -12.25
N GLY A 288 14.26 17.65 -11.62
CA GLY A 288 15.11 16.96 -10.65
C GLY A 288 14.41 16.41 -9.40
N LEU A 289 13.16 16.79 -9.16
CA LEU A 289 12.32 16.31 -8.05
C LEU A 289 11.34 15.20 -8.49
N ASN A 290 11.51 14.67 -9.71
CA ASN A 290 10.60 13.70 -10.35
C ASN A 290 9.17 14.23 -10.50
N GLN A 291 9.01 15.54 -10.69
CA GLN A 291 7.73 16.17 -10.97
C GLN A 291 7.62 16.45 -12.46
N TYR A 292 6.49 16.08 -13.08
CA TYR A 292 6.26 16.41 -14.48
C TYR A 292 6.16 17.93 -14.65
N THR A 293 7.03 18.50 -15.49
CA THR A 293 7.03 19.92 -15.83
C THR A 293 6.42 20.21 -17.19
N THR A 294 6.32 19.18 -18.04
CA THR A 294 5.62 19.28 -19.32
C THR A 294 4.83 18.01 -19.58
N LEU A 295 3.63 18.17 -20.15
CA LEU A 295 2.84 17.12 -20.77
C LEU A 295 2.51 17.59 -22.19
N ASN A 296 3.06 16.92 -23.20
CA ASN A 296 3.12 17.41 -24.57
C ASN A 296 3.78 18.80 -24.62
N ALA A 297 3.06 19.80 -25.10
CA ALA A 297 3.47 21.20 -25.13
C ALA A 297 2.95 22.01 -23.92
N THR A 298 2.17 21.38 -23.04
CA THR A 298 1.56 22.05 -21.89
C THR A 298 2.52 22.08 -20.72
N THR A 299 2.81 23.28 -20.22
CA THR A 299 3.65 23.48 -19.05
C THR A 299 2.87 23.20 -17.77
N ILE A 300 3.46 22.39 -16.90
CA ILE A 300 2.95 22.06 -15.57
C ILE A 300 3.88 22.72 -14.55
N THR A 301 3.31 23.49 -13.62
CA THR A 301 4.08 24.20 -12.59
C THR A 301 3.76 23.70 -11.20
N HIS A 302 4.77 23.72 -10.33
CA HIS A 302 4.66 23.29 -8.94
C HIS A 302 5.19 24.40 -8.02
N ASP A 303 4.59 24.53 -6.84
CA ASP A 303 5.13 25.39 -5.79
C ASP A 303 6.41 24.76 -5.17
N PRO A 304 7.18 25.50 -4.35
CA PRO A 304 8.38 24.96 -3.69
C PRO A 304 8.11 23.76 -2.78
N ASN A 305 6.87 23.56 -2.33
CA ASN A 305 6.46 22.42 -1.53
C ASN A 305 6.08 21.19 -2.38
N GLY A 306 6.10 21.33 -3.71
CA GLY A 306 5.75 20.29 -4.67
C GLY A 306 4.26 20.15 -4.94
N ASN A 307 3.42 21.11 -4.54
CA ASN A 307 2.01 21.12 -4.91
C ASN A 307 1.86 21.65 -6.34
N LEU A 308 0.95 21.04 -7.11
CA LEU A 308 0.57 21.53 -8.43
C LEU A 308 0.02 22.96 -8.34
N GLN A 309 0.62 23.89 -9.07
CA GLN A 309 0.17 25.29 -9.20
C GLN A 309 -0.63 25.51 -10.47
N SER A 310 -0.24 24.85 -11.57
CA SER A 310 -0.94 24.91 -12.85
C SER A 310 -0.72 23.64 -13.65
N ASP A 311 -1.75 23.17 -14.34
CA ASP A 311 -1.67 22.09 -15.34
C ASP A 311 -1.76 22.63 -16.78
N GLY A 312 -1.72 23.96 -16.94
CA GLY A 312 -1.85 24.67 -18.20
C GLY A 312 -3.28 24.99 -18.64
N VAL A 313 -4.30 24.47 -17.93
CA VAL A 313 -5.71 24.86 -18.10
C VAL A 313 -6.24 25.47 -16.81
N TRP A 314 -6.02 24.80 -15.69
CA TRP A 314 -6.29 25.27 -14.35
C TRP A 314 -5.03 25.90 -13.74
N SER A 315 -5.21 27.02 -13.05
CA SER A 315 -4.18 27.61 -12.20
C SER A 315 -4.76 27.98 -10.83
N LYS A 316 -3.99 27.72 -9.78
CA LYS A 316 -4.36 28.14 -8.42
C LYS A 316 -4.32 29.67 -8.35
N ARG A 317 -5.48 30.32 -8.15
CA ARG A 317 -5.53 31.76 -7.86
C ARG A 317 -4.77 32.03 -6.55
N SER A 318 -3.81 32.95 -6.57
CA SER A 318 -3.23 33.48 -5.34
C SER A 318 -4.34 34.23 -4.60
N LEU A 319 -4.70 33.77 -3.39
CA LEU A 319 -5.38 34.64 -2.44
C LEU A 319 -4.30 35.63 -1.99
N GLY A 320 -4.47 36.89 -2.39
CA GLY A 320 -3.61 38.01 -1.98
C GLY A 320 -3.86 38.41 -0.54
#